data_AF-A0A969WMH9-F1
#
_entry.id   AF-A0A969WMH9-F1
#
_cell.length_a   1.000
_cell.length_b   1.000
_cell.length_c   1.000
_cell.angle_alpha   90.00
_cell.angle_beta   90.00
_cell.angle_gamma   90.00
#
_symmetry.space_group_name_H-M   'P 1'
#
loop_
_entity.id
_entity.type
_entity.pdbx_description
1 polymer ?
#
loop_
_entity_poly.entity_id
_entity_poly.type
_entity_poly.pdbx_seq_one_letter_code
_entity_poly.pdbx_strand_id
1 'polypeptide(L)'
;MINPLKSEDYLARSIPRPPDVRGDYFRDQTAIIHSTAFRRLKHKTQVFFAPSNDHICTRIEHVLHVGTIATAICKGLNMQGWKLEPDMAHAIGLGHDLGHTPFGHAGEKAIENYLGKKLSFVHEINSFRIVEYLANKGEGLNLTYGVKDGIICHNGETDEQFLKPDNRIKNLAEIKNRKVIPSSFEGCIVRMSDKIAYLGRDLEDAIQVGIIKQSDVPKDIAKKLGDTNSKIINELAVDLIEYSKDKDHIGFSDEVYELMTKLKKFNYKNIYFHKTVQNYEKFCNSMIARLFEHFEELIERNGNNYEKYDEELLNIDKSFGAYLKSMHNFYESENTSLLHKITDYISGMTDNYCLDAVHQISIPKPIKVRKQI
;
A
#
# COMPACT_ATOMS: atom_id res chain seq x y z
N MET A 1 9.20 -14.45 -23.50
CA MET A 1 10.08 -13.39 -22.96
C MET A 1 10.78 -13.84 -21.68
N ILE A 2 11.90 -13.18 -21.32
CA ILE A 2 12.64 -13.38 -20.06
C ILE A 2 12.93 -12.02 -19.42
N ASN A 3 13.15 -11.99 -18.11
CA ASN A 3 13.59 -10.79 -17.40
C ASN A 3 14.95 -10.26 -17.88
N PRO A 4 15.18 -8.94 -17.89
CA PRO A 4 16.39 -8.34 -18.48
C PRO A 4 17.64 -8.44 -17.59
N LEU A 5 17.51 -8.52 -16.26
CA LEU A 5 18.65 -8.68 -15.36
C LEU A 5 18.99 -10.16 -15.15
N LYS A 6 20.16 -10.44 -14.56
CA LYS A 6 20.52 -11.82 -14.21
C LYS A 6 19.68 -12.27 -13.02
N SER A 7 19.42 -13.57 -12.93
CA SER A 7 18.67 -14.16 -11.81
C SER A 7 19.31 -13.81 -10.45
N GLU A 8 20.64 -13.82 -10.38
CA GLU A 8 21.42 -13.45 -9.18
C GLU A 8 21.13 -12.03 -8.70
N ASP A 9 20.90 -11.08 -9.63
CA ASP A 9 20.59 -9.69 -9.30
C ASP A 9 19.21 -9.60 -8.62
N TYR A 10 18.21 -10.35 -9.12
CA TYR A 10 16.88 -10.38 -8.51
C TYR A 10 16.89 -11.05 -7.14
N LEU A 11 17.72 -12.09 -6.95
CA LEU A 11 17.83 -12.84 -5.70
C LEU A 11 18.68 -12.15 -4.63
N ALA A 12 19.40 -11.08 -4.99
CA ALA A 12 20.26 -10.34 -4.07
C ALA A 12 19.49 -9.85 -2.83
N ARG A 13 20.15 -9.87 -1.67
CA ARG A 13 19.60 -9.43 -0.38
C ARG A 13 20.60 -8.51 0.31
N SER A 14 20.10 -7.63 1.18
CA SER A 14 20.95 -6.73 1.96
C SER A 14 21.79 -7.51 2.98
N ILE A 15 21.19 -8.56 3.55
CA ILE A 15 21.90 -9.55 4.36
C ILE A 15 21.80 -10.90 3.63
N PRO A 16 22.93 -11.50 3.21
CA PRO A 16 22.92 -12.80 2.53
C PRO A 16 22.19 -13.87 3.34
N ARG A 17 21.41 -14.71 2.66
CA ARG A 17 20.77 -15.89 3.24
C ARG A 17 21.25 -17.15 2.52
N PRO A 18 21.42 -18.29 3.22
CA PRO A 18 21.66 -19.55 2.56
C PRO A 18 20.45 -19.93 1.68
N PRO A 19 20.66 -20.69 0.60
CA PRO A 19 19.56 -21.19 -0.24
C PRO A 19 18.50 -21.92 0.59
N ASP A 20 17.23 -21.66 0.31
CA ASP A 20 16.10 -22.28 1.00
C ASP A 20 15.39 -23.26 0.07
N VAL A 21 15.10 -24.47 0.57
CA VAL A 21 14.40 -25.51 -0.20
C VAL A 21 13.01 -25.10 -0.68
N ARG A 22 12.42 -24.05 -0.09
CA ARG A 22 11.12 -23.49 -0.48
C ARG A 22 11.21 -22.48 -1.63
N GLY A 23 12.40 -22.03 -2.01
CA GLY A 23 12.63 -20.95 -2.97
C GLY A 23 12.56 -19.55 -2.35
N ASP A 24 13.40 -18.65 -2.85
CA ASP A 24 13.59 -17.30 -2.29
C ASP A 24 12.34 -16.42 -2.29
N TYR A 25 11.55 -16.47 -3.38
CA TYR A 25 10.35 -15.64 -3.50
C TYR A 25 9.21 -16.14 -2.61
N PHE A 26 9.05 -17.46 -2.46
CA PHE A 26 8.10 -18.01 -1.49
C PHE A 26 8.52 -17.67 -0.05
N ARG A 27 9.83 -17.63 0.23
CA ARG A 27 10.33 -17.11 1.51
C ARG A 27 9.94 -15.66 1.74
N ASP A 28 10.03 -14.82 0.73
CA ASP A 28 9.60 -13.43 0.80
C ASP A 28 8.09 -13.30 1.07
N GLN A 29 7.25 -14.11 0.40
CA GLN A 29 5.80 -14.17 0.70
C GLN A 29 5.57 -14.49 2.18
N THR A 30 6.23 -15.54 2.70
CA THR A 30 6.06 -15.92 4.11
C THR A 30 6.54 -14.84 5.07
N ALA A 31 7.63 -14.14 4.76
CA ALA A 31 8.13 -13.03 5.58
C ALA A 31 7.14 -11.87 5.62
N ILE A 32 6.54 -11.53 4.48
CA ILE A 32 5.50 -10.49 4.38
C ILE A 32 4.26 -10.89 5.20
N ILE A 33 3.71 -12.08 4.98
CA ILE A 33 2.48 -12.55 5.65
C ILE A 33 2.61 -12.56 7.18
N HIS A 34 3.78 -12.93 7.70
CA HIS A 34 4.03 -12.98 9.16
C HIS A 34 4.38 -11.62 9.77
N SER A 35 4.56 -10.58 8.94
CA SER A 35 4.87 -9.24 9.43
C SER A 35 3.68 -8.58 10.14
N THR A 36 3.96 -7.69 11.08
CA THR A 36 2.92 -6.86 11.70
C THR A 36 2.30 -5.90 10.70
N ALA A 37 3.06 -5.40 9.73
CA ALA A 37 2.56 -4.49 8.69
C ALA A 37 1.46 -5.15 7.86
N PHE A 38 1.66 -6.41 7.41
CA PHE A 38 0.65 -7.15 6.66
C PHE A 38 -0.63 -7.38 7.48
N ARG A 39 -0.49 -7.78 8.75
CA ARG A 39 -1.65 -7.97 9.66
C ARG A 39 -2.47 -6.70 9.86
N ARG A 40 -1.83 -5.52 9.84
CA ARG A 40 -2.50 -4.22 9.98
C ARG A 40 -3.36 -3.86 8.76
N LEU A 41 -3.11 -4.44 7.58
CA LEU A 41 -3.92 -4.18 6.38
C LEU A 41 -5.39 -4.55 6.58
N LYS A 42 -5.69 -5.55 7.42
CA LYS A 42 -7.06 -5.93 7.81
C LYS A 42 -7.85 -4.77 8.44
N HIS A 43 -7.15 -3.79 9.01
CA HIS A 43 -7.73 -2.67 9.73
C HIS A 43 -7.40 -1.32 9.06
N LYS A 44 -7.10 -1.35 7.75
CA LYS A 44 -6.92 -0.17 6.90
C LYS A 44 -7.94 -0.21 5.77
N THR A 45 -8.66 0.89 5.57
CA THR A 45 -9.65 1.02 4.50
C THR A 45 -9.00 1.04 3.12
N GLN A 46 -9.69 0.50 2.13
CA GLN A 46 -9.33 0.67 0.72
C GLN A 46 -9.83 2.03 0.20
N VAL A 47 -11.14 2.15 -0.05
CA VAL A 47 -11.79 3.40 -0.54
C VAL A 47 -12.76 3.99 0.50
N PHE A 48 -13.61 3.17 1.10
CA PHE A 48 -14.66 3.65 2.01
C PHE A 48 -14.23 3.60 3.46
N PHE A 49 -14.44 4.72 4.17
CA PHE A 49 -14.07 4.93 5.56
C PHE A 49 -14.95 4.15 6.53
N ALA A 50 -14.31 3.45 7.47
CA ALA A 50 -14.94 2.81 8.63
C ALA A 50 -16.37 2.31 8.37
N PRO A 51 -16.59 1.50 7.33
CA PRO A 51 -17.93 1.02 7.01
C PRO A 51 -18.41 0.19 8.19
N SER A 52 -19.62 0.44 8.67
CA SER A 52 -20.28 -0.40 9.68
C SER A 52 -20.65 -1.80 9.15
N ASN A 53 -20.24 -2.12 7.92
CA ASN A 53 -20.58 -3.31 7.18
C ASN A 53 -19.31 -4.12 6.90
N ASP A 54 -19.26 -5.34 7.44
CA ASP A 54 -18.15 -6.29 7.31
C ASP A 54 -17.86 -6.72 5.86
N HIS A 55 -18.73 -6.39 4.90
CA HIS A 55 -18.60 -6.78 3.49
C HIS A 55 -17.80 -5.81 2.62
N ILE A 56 -17.49 -4.61 3.11
CA ILE A 56 -16.70 -3.61 2.36
C ILE A 56 -15.22 -3.99 2.42
N CYS A 57 -14.54 -3.87 1.27
CA CYS A 57 -13.15 -4.30 1.10
C CYS A 57 -12.20 -3.52 2.03
N THR A 58 -11.34 -4.23 2.74
CA THR A 58 -10.18 -3.63 3.41
C THR A 58 -8.95 -3.82 2.53
N ARG A 59 -7.84 -3.20 2.94
CA ARG A 59 -6.60 -3.27 2.17
C ARG A 59 -6.03 -4.69 2.08
N ILE A 60 -6.36 -5.57 3.04
CA ILE A 60 -5.86 -6.95 3.01
C ILE A 60 -6.49 -7.77 1.86
N GLU A 61 -7.79 -7.61 1.61
CA GLU A 61 -8.44 -8.27 0.47
C GLU A 61 -7.89 -7.73 -0.85
N HIS A 62 -7.65 -6.43 -0.94
CA HIS A 62 -7.04 -5.81 -2.12
C HIS A 62 -5.67 -6.41 -2.46
N VAL A 63 -4.71 -6.45 -1.51
CA VAL A 63 -3.37 -7.01 -1.80
C VAL A 63 -3.42 -8.50 -2.14
N LEU A 64 -4.39 -9.25 -1.60
CA LEU A 64 -4.63 -10.65 -1.96
C LEU A 64 -5.15 -10.78 -3.40
N HIS A 65 -6.06 -9.90 -3.82
CA HIS A 65 -6.53 -9.82 -5.21
C HIS A 65 -5.38 -9.47 -6.15
N VAL A 66 -4.59 -8.44 -5.86
CA VAL A 66 -3.43 -8.06 -6.68
C VAL A 66 -2.44 -9.22 -6.81
N GLY A 67 -2.06 -9.86 -5.70
CA GLY A 67 -1.14 -11.00 -5.71
C GLY A 67 -1.65 -12.17 -6.55
N THR A 68 -2.94 -12.51 -6.43
CA THR A 68 -3.57 -13.61 -7.18
C THR A 68 -3.74 -13.31 -8.66
N ILE A 69 -4.16 -12.10 -9.03
CA ILE A 69 -4.27 -11.65 -10.42
C ILE A 69 -2.89 -11.64 -11.09
N ALA A 70 -1.88 -11.07 -10.44
CA ALA A 70 -0.51 -11.04 -10.97
C ALA A 70 0.06 -12.46 -11.18
N THR A 71 -0.21 -13.36 -10.23
CA THR A 71 0.16 -14.78 -10.34
C THR A 71 -0.52 -15.44 -11.54
N ALA A 72 -1.82 -15.19 -11.74
CA ALA A 72 -2.59 -15.76 -12.84
C ALA A 72 -2.08 -15.28 -14.20
N ILE A 73 -1.78 -13.98 -14.33
CA ILE A 73 -1.18 -13.40 -15.54
C ILE A 73 0.19 -14.01 -15.83
N CYS A 74 1.06 -14.12 -14.82
CA CYS A 74 2.37 -14.76 -15.00
C CYS A 74 2.25 -16.21 -15.49
N LYS A 75 1.33 -16.99 -14.89
CA LYS A 75 1.06 -18.37 -15.31
C LYS A 75 0.53 -18.44 -16.74
N GLY A 76 -0.41 -17.57 -17.10
CA GLY A 76 -0.96 -17.48 -18.45
C GLY A 76 0.12 -17.19 -19.50
N LEU A 77 0.98 -16.20 -19.26
CA LEU A 77 2.09 -15.86 -20.15
C LEU A 77 3.15 -16.96 -20.22
N ASN A 78 3.41 -17.67 -19.12
CA ASN A 78 4.30 -18.84 -19.14
C ASN A 78 3.76 -19.96 -20.05
N MET A 79 2.45 -20.16 -20.12
CA MET A 79 1.84 -21.08 -21.09
C MET A 79 2.03 -20.62 -22.55
N GLN A 80 2.28 -19.33 -22.77
CA GLN A 80 2.62 -18.75 -24.08
C GLN A 80 4.14 -18.67 -24.33
N GLY A 81 4.97 -19.33 -23.50
CA GLY A 81 6.43 -19.39 -23.70
C GLY A 81 7.24 -18.28 -23.04
N TRP A 82 6.62 -17.48 -22.16
CA TRP A 82 7.38 -16.61 -21.26
C TRP A 82 8.03 -17.43 -20.13
N LYS A 83 9.08 -16.87 -19.52
CA LYS A 83 9.76 -17.44 -18.36
C LYS A 83 9.73 -16.41 -17.23
N LEU A 84 8.60 -16.39 -16.54
CA LEU A 84 8.31 -15.54 -15.40
C LEU A 84 8.26 -16.37 -14.12
N GLU A 85 8.43 -15.69 -12.98
CA GLU A 85 8.42 -16.22 -11.62
C GLU A 85 7.12 -15.82 -10.90
N PRO A 86 6.06 -16.66 -10.93
CA PRO A 86 4.77 -16.29 -10.33
C PRO A 86 4.86 -16.03 -8.82
N ASP A 87 5.79 -16.68 -8.13
CA ASP A 87 6.01 -16.47 -6.70
C ASP A 87 6.58 -15.09 -6.37
N MET A 88 7.40 -14.53 -7.27
CA MET A 88 7.91 -13.17 -7.15
C MET A 88 6.78 -12.16 -7.35
N ALA A 89 5.94 -12.35 -8.39
CA ALA A 89 4.76 -11.53 -8.62
C ALA A 89 3.79 -11.54 -7.43
N HIS A 90 3.56 -12.72 -6.83
CA HIS A 90 2.74 -12.86 -5.64
C HIS A 90 3.33 -12.10 -4.44
N ALA A 91 4.64 -12.27 -4.18
CA ALA A 91 5.32 -11.58 -3.09
C ALA A 91 5.23 -10.05 -3.21
N ILE A 92 5.45 -9.52 -4.42
CA ILE A 92 5.30 -8.09 -4.71
C ILE A 92 3.86 -7.65 -4.46
N GLY A 93 2.86 -8.40 -4.97
CA GLY A 93 1.44 -8.11 -4.77
C GLY A 93 1.04 -8.04 -3.29
N LEU A 94 1.53 -8.96 -2.45
CA LEU A 94 1.27 -8.92 -1.00
C LEU A 94 1.96 -7.75 -0.28
N GLY A 95 3.11 -7.30 -0.81
CA GLY A 95 3.98 -6.32 -0.17
C GLY A 95 3.78 -4.87 -0.63
N HIS A 96 3.15 -4.66 -1.79
CA HIS A 96 3.13 -3.35 -2.44
C HIS A 96 2.51 -2.26 -1.57
N ASP A 97 1.50 -2.61 -0.77
CA ASP A 97 0.67 -1.66 -0.02
C ASP A 97 0.92 -1.65 1.50
N LEU A 98 2.00 -2.27 1.97
CA LEU A 98 2.35 -2.35 3.40
C LEU A 98 2.55 -0.98 4.05
N GLY A 99 3.03 0.00 3.28
CA GLY A 99 3.36 1.37 3.69
C GLY A 99 2.22 2.34 3.59
N HIS A 100 1.02 1.90 3.22
CA HIS A 100 -0.11 2.79 3.14
C HIS A 100 -0.44 3.38 4.51
N THR A 101 -0.75 4.67 4.56
CA THR A 101 -1.21 5.36 5.78
C THR A 101 -2.55 4.81 6.28
N PRO A 102 -2.95 5.08 7.53
CA PRO A 102 -4.37 5.02 7.86
C PRO A 102 -5.17 5.90 6.87
N PHE A 103 -6.43 5.56 6.62
CA PHE A 103 -7.35 6.34 5.78
C PHE A 103 -7.02 6.39 4.28
N GLY A 104 -6.19 5.48 3.77
CA GLY A 104 -5.86 5.45 2.35
C GLY A 104 -5.24 6.77 1.87
N HIS A 105 -5.48 7.15 0.62
CA HIS A 105 -4.88 8.36 0.02
C HIS A 105 -5.24 9.66 0.75
N ALA A 106 -6.35 9.68 1.50
CA ALA A 106 -6.66 10.82 2.35
C ALA A 106 -5.62 11.02 3.46
N GLY A 107 -5.13 9.92 4.05
CA GLY A 107 -4.06 9.94 5.03
C GLY A 107 -2.71 10.32 4.41
N GLU A 108 -2.40 9.82 3.22
CA GLU A 108 -1.19 10.19 2.47
C GLU A 108 -1.16 11.71 2.22
N LYS A 109 -2.24 12.27 1.66
CA LYS A 109 -2.40 13.72 1.47
C LYS A 109 -2.29 14.51 2.78
N ALA A 110 -2.89 14.00 3.85
CA ALA A 110 -2.85 14.65 5.16
C ALA A 110 -1.43 14.71 5.75
N ILE A 111 -0.67 13.61 5.61
CA ILE A 111 0.75 13.58 5.98
C ILE A 111 1.52 14.56 5.10
N GLU A 112 1.38 14.50 3.77
CA GLU A 112 2.08 15.42 2.85
C GLU A 112 1.79 16.89 3.16
N ASN A 113 0.53 17.24 3.45
CA ASN A 113 0.13 18.59 3.83
C ASN A 113 0.84 19.07 5.10
N TYR A 114 0.98 18.20 6.11
CA TYR A 114 1.67 18.54 7.35
C TYR A 114 3.19 18.67 7.15
N LEU A 115 3.79 17.73 6.42
CA LEU A 115 5.23 17.72 6.15
C LEU A 115 5.66 18.93 5.29
N GLY A 116 4.79 19.38 4.39
CA GLY A 116 5.06 20.48 3.47
C GLY A 116 6.32 20.21 2.62
N LYS A 117 7.21 21.20 2.53
CA LYS A 117 8.47 21.07 1.77
C LYS A 117 9.61 20.39 2.54
N LYS A 118 9.39 20.04 3.81
CA LYS A 118 10.45 19.44 4.66
C LYS A 118 10.72 17.99 4.28
N LEU A 119 9.66 17.28 3.86
CA LEU A 119 9.71 15.87 3.52
C LEU A 119 8.55 15.50 2.59
N SER A 120 8.81 14.64 1.61
CA SER A 120 7.77 14.02 0.77
C SER A 120 7.35 12.67 1.35
N PHE A 121 6.06 12.35 1.30
CA PHE A 121 5.55 11.04 1.67
C PHE A 121 4.86 10.37 0.47
N VAL A 122 5.21 9.13 0.20
CA VAL A 122 4.67 8.32 -0.90
C VAL A 122 4.52 6.88 -0.38
N HIS A 123 3.32 6.29 -0.46
CA HIS A 123 3.10 4.97 0.15
C HIS A 123 3.98 3.87 -0.44
N GLU A 124 4.30 3.87 -1.74
CA GLU A 124 5.27 2.94 -2.37
C GLU A 124 6.61 2.94 -1.64
N ILE A 125 7.14 4.15 -1.40
CA ILE A 125 8.45 4.35 -0.79
C ILE A 125 8.37 3.96 0.68
N ASN A 126 7.24 4.23 1.32
CA ASN A 126 7.01 3.77 2.68
C ASN A 126 6.87 2.24 2.77
N SER A 127 6.28 1.57 1.77
CA SER A 127 6.19 0.10 1.70
C SER A 127 7.58 -0.50 1.60
N PHE A 128 8.43 0.06 0.74
CA PHE A 128 9.85 -0.28 0.70
C PHE A 128 10.53 -0.04 2.04
N ARG A 129 10.32 1.14 2.65
CA ARG A 129 10.90 1.49 3.95
C ARG A 129 10.50 0.49 5.04
N ILE A 130 9.26 0.00 5.02
CA ILE A 130 8.80 -1.05 5.94
C ILE A 130 9.55 -2.36 5.73
N VAL A 131 9.62 -2.86 4.49
CA VAL A 131 10.20 -4.18 4.23
C VAL A 131 11.72 -4.18 4.32
N GLU A 132 12.37 -3.05 4.07
CA GLU A 132 13.83 -2.95 4.14
C GLU A 132 14.31 -2.57 5.54
N TYR A 133 13.58 -1.71 6.26
CA TYR A 133 14.09 -1.08 7.47
C TYR A 133 13.16 -1.22 8.68
N LEU A 134 11.87 -0.85 8.59
CA LEU A 134 11.06 -0.66 9.80
C LEU A 134 10.52 -1.96 10.42
N ALA A 135 10.28 -2.98 9.61
CA ALA A 135 9.79 -4.25 10.12
C ALA A 135 10.75 -4.85 11.17
N ASN A 136 10.24 -5.72 12.04
CA ASN A 136 11.04 -6.37 13.08
C ASN A 136 11.86 -5.40 13.95
N LYS A 137 11.30 -4.23 14.27
CA LYS A 137 11.90 -3.22 15.15
C LYS A 137 13.23 -2.65 14.60
N GLY A 138 13.28 -2.36 13.30
CA GLY A 138 14.46 -1.76 12.66
C GLY A 138 15.36 -2.74 11.92
N GLU A 139 14.96 -4.01 11.77
CA GLU A 139 15.75 -5.05 11.07
C GLU A 139 15.25 -5.30 9.63
N GLY A 140 14.08 -4.79 9.26
CA GLY A 140 13.41 -5.13 8.01
C GLY A 140 12.98 -6.60 7.92
N LEU A 141 12.55 -7.00 6.72
CA LEU A 141 12.19 -8.38 6.36
C LEU A 141 13.32 -9.08 5.58
N ASN A 142 14.30 -8.30 5.10
CA ASN A 142 15.42 -8.74 4.26
C ASN A 142 14.93 -9.53 3.04
N LEU A 143 14.02 -8.94 2.27
CA LEU A 143 13.46 -9.50 1.03
C LEU A 143 14.49 -9.47 -0.11
N THR A 144 14.25 -10.26 -1.15
CA THR A 144 15.03 -10.22 -2.40
C THR A 144 14.91 -8.86 -3.11
N TYR A 145 15.92 -8.48 -3.87
CA TYR A 145 15.94 -7.25 -4.65
C TYR A 145 14.75 -7.17 -5.59
N GLY A 146 14.43 -8.26 -6.31
CA GLY A 146 13.31 -8.29 -7.24
C GLY A 146 11.98 -7.93 -6.57
N VAL A 147 11.73 -8.47 -5.37
CA VAL A 147 10.51 -8.16 -4.62
C VAL A 147 10.52 -6.71 -4.15
N LYS A 148 11.65 -6.21 -3.62
CA LYS A 148 11.77 -4.80 -3.17
C LYS A 148 11.60 -3.81 -4.31
N ASP A 149 12.19 -4.10 -5.47
CA ASP A 149 12.08 -3.30 -6.70
C ASP A 149 10.63 -3.24 -7.20
N GLY A 150 9.93 -4.38 -7.23
CA GLY A 150 8.50 -4.40 -7.56
C GLY A 150 7.64 -3.61 -6.58
N ILE A 151 7.92 -3.73 -5.27
CA ILE A 151 7.19 -3.00 -4.21
C ILE A 151 7.39 -1.49 -4.35
N ILE A 152 8.60 -1.00 -4.55
CA ILE A 152 8.83 0.46 -4.63
C ILE A 152 8.42 1.08 -5.97
N CYS A 153 8.37 0.29 -7.05
CA CYS A 153 8.06 0.77 -8.39
C CYS A 153 6.60 0.52 -8.82
N HIS A 154 5.76 -0.06 -7.95
CA HIS A 154 4.31 -0.12 -8.22
C HIS A 154 3.74 1.31 -8.29
N ASN A 155 2.67 1.49 -9.05
CA ASN A 155 1.97 2.77 -9.15
C ASN A 155 0.65 2.54 -9.92
N GLY A 156 -0.46 2.47 -9.17
CA GLY A 156 -1.81 2.33 -9.72
C GLY A 156 -2.37 3.62 -10.34
N GLU A 157 -1.77 4.78 -10.04
CA GLU A 157 -2.34 6.10 -10.37
C GLU A 157 -2.09 6.53 -11.83
N THR A 158 -1.01 6.05 -12.46
CA THR A 158 -0.68 6.43 -13.84
C THR A 158 -1.42 5.61 -14.89
N ASP A 159 -1.98 6.26 -15.90
CA ASP A 159 -2.60 5.59 -17.05
C ASP A 159 -1.50 5.13 -18.01
N GLU A 160 -1.26 3.82 -18.04
CA GLU A 160 -0.24 3.18 -18.86
C GLU A 160 -0.90 2.06 -19.65
N GLN A 161 -0.84 2.15 -20.97
CA GLN A 161 -1.32 1.08 -21.83
C GLN A 161 -0.33 -0.08 -21.88
N PHE A 162 0.97 0.23 -21.87
CA PHE A 162 2.05 -0.75 -21.95
C PHE A 162 3.19 -0.41 -20.99
N LEU A 163 3.88 -1.45 -20.53
CA LEU A 163 5.03 -1.40 -19.64
C LEU A 163 6.10 -2.38 -20.10
N LYS A 164 7.35 -1.92 -20.08
CA LYS A 164 8.54 -2.74 -20.30
C LYS A 164 9.51 -2.55 -19.14
N PRO A 165 10.11 -3.62 -18.60
CA PRO A 165 11.02 -3.50 -17.48
C PRO A 165 12.26 -2.65 -17.81
N ASP A 166 12.73 -1.89 -16.82
CA ASP A 166 13.99 -1.17 -16.90
C ASP A 166 15.15 -2.14 -16.67
N ASN A 167 16.11 -2.17 -17.61
CA ASN A 167 17.23 -3.11 -17.60
C ASN A 167 18.40 -2.70 -16.70
N ARG A 168 18.19 -1.73 -15.80
CA ARG A 168 19.21 -1.24 -14.86
C ARG A 168 18.89 -1.66 -13.43
N ILE A 169 19.93 -2.12 -12.73
CA ILE A 169 19.91 -2.26 -11.27
C ILE A 169 19.82 -0.85 -10.67
N LYS A 170 18.83 -0.64 -9.82
CA LYS A 170 18.53 0.64 -9.19
C LYS A 170 19.02 0.65 -7.75
N ASN A 171 19.50 1.81 -7.29
CA ASN A 171 19.61 2.06 -5.87
C ASN A 171 18.21 2.40 -5.33
N LEU A 172 17.52 1.41 -4.76
CA LEU A 172 16.13 1.57 -4.32
C LEU A 172 15.98 2.65 -3.22
N ALA A 173 17.01 2.86 -2.39
CA ALA A 173 16.97 3.87 -1.33
C ALA A 173 16.96 5.33 -1.84
N GLU A 174 17.42 5.55 -3.08
CA GLU A 174 17.47 6.86 -3.73
C GLU A 174 16.17 7.22 -4.46
N ILE A 175 15.22 6.29 -4.59
CA ILE A 175 13.93 6.55 -5.24
C ILE A 175 13.10 7.49 -4.36
N LYS A 176 12.65 8.62 -4.94
CA LYS A 176 11.85 9.66 -4.24
C LYS A 176 10.49 9.94 -4.87
N ASN A 177 10.14 9.27 -5.97
CA ASN A 177 8.88 9.51 -6.67
C ASN A 177 8.45 8.27 -7.50
N ARG A 178 7.22 8.32 -8.01
CA ARG A 178 6.54 7.23 -8.73
C ARG A 178 6.92 7.08 -10.21
N LYS A 179 7.92 7.83 -10.71
CA LYS A 179 8.31 7.81 -12.14
C LYS A 179 9.23 6.65 -12.52
N VAL A 180 9.50 5.75 -11.57
CA VAL A 180 10.40 4.63 -11.76
C VAL A 180 9.61 3.44 -12.27
N ILE A 181 10.20 2.70 -13.20
CA ILE A 181 9.64 1.49 -13.79
C ILE A 181 10.32 0.29 -13.14
N PRO A 182 9.56 -0.79 -12.80
CA PRO A 182 10.15 -2.01 -12.27
C PRO A 182 11.24 -2.60 -13.17
N SER A 183 12.20 -3.27 -12.56
CA SER A 183 13.29 -3.98 -13.26
C SER A 183 12.87 -5.35 -13.80
N SER A 184 11.67 -5.81 -13.48
CA SER A 184 11.15 -7.14 -13.81
C SER A 184 9.77 -7.07 -14.48
N PHE A 185 9.45 -8.08 -15.30
CA PHE A 185 8.12 -8.24 -15.86
C PHE A 185 7.09 -8.52 -14.77
N GLU A 186 7.45 -9.24 -13.71
CA GLU A 186 6.60 -9.50 -12.55
C GLU A 186 6.20 -8.19 -11.87
N GLY A 187 7.14 -7.26 -11.68
CA GLY A 187 6.83 -5.92 -11.16
C GLY A 187 5.93 -5.12 -12.09
N CYS A 188 6.16 -5.16 -13.41
CA CYS A 188 5.26 -4.54 -14.39
C CYS A 188 3.85 -5.15 -14.35
N ILE A 189 3.75 -6.48 -14.24
CA ILE A 189 2.49 -7.20 -14.14
C ILE A 189 1.75 -6.83 -12.86
N VAL A 190 2.43 -6.71 -11.71
CA VAL A 190 1.79 -6.27 -10.46
C VAL A 190 1.26 -4.85 -10.58
N ARG A 191 2.01 -3.94 -11.20
CA ARG A 191 1.54 -2.57 -11.47
C ARG A 191 0.28 -2.52 -12.35
N MET A 192 0.15 -3.44 -13.31
CA MET A 192 -1.11 -3.58 -14.07
C MET A 192 -2.21 -4.27 -13.24
N SER A 193 -1.84 -5.28 -12.44
CA SER A 193 -2.77 -6.08 -11.63
C SER A 193 -3.44 -5.25 -10.53
N ASP A 194 -2.73 -4.28 -9.98
CA ASP A 194 -3.26 -3.28 -9.05
C ASP A 194 -4.49 -2.56 -9.66
N LYS A 195 -4.33 -2.04 -10.88
CA LYS A 195 -5.41 -1.41 -11.66
C LYS A 195 -6.57 -2.37 -11.92
N ILE A 196 -6.28 -3.61 -12.31
CA ILE A 196 -7.29 -4.64 -12.55
C ILE A 196 -8.09 -4.92 -11.26
N ALA A 197 -7.43 -4.99 -10.11
CA ALA A 197 -8.03 -5.37 -8.84
C ALA A 197 -8.99 -4.30 -8.28
N TYR A 198 -8.63 -3.01 -8.35
CA TYR A 198 -9.45 -1.97 -7.74
C TYR A 198 -10.62 -1.51 -8.62
N LEU A 199 -10.50 -1.52 -9.95
CA LEU A 199 -11.50 -0.92 -10.84
C LEU A 199 -12.91 -1.51 -10.67
N GLY A 200 -13.03 -2.84 -10.73
CA GLY A 200 -14.30 -3.53 -10.55
C GLY A 200 -14.75 -3.55 -9.09
N ARG A 201 -13.82 -3.64 -8.15
CA ARG A 201 -14.12 -3.76 -6.73
C ARG A 201 -14.64 -2.46 -6.13
N ASP A 202 -14.02 -1.33 -6.47
CA ASP A 202 -14.48 -0.02 -6.01
C ASP A 202 -15.88 0.30 -6.52
N LEU A 203 -16.18 -0.13 -7.76
CA LEU A 203 -17.50 0.00 -8.35
C LEU A 203 -18.53 -0.82 -7.56
N GLU A 204 -18.23 -2.08 -7.28
CA GLU A 204 -19.07 -2.99 -6.49
C GLU A 204 -19.33 -2.42 -5.08
N ASP A 205 -18.29 -2.01 -4.37
CA ASP A 205 -18.39 -1.43 -3.04
C ASP A 205 -19.19 -0.11 -3.07
N ALA A 206 -18.99 0.75 -4.10
CA ALA A 206 -19.72 2.01 -4.25
C ALA A 206 -21.22 1.83 -4.49
N ILE A 207 -21.60 0.78 -5.21
CA ILE A 207 -23.00 0.37 -5.39
C ILE A 207 -23.58 -0.11 -4.06
N GLN A 208 -22.82 -0.92 -3.33
CA GLN A 208 -23.24 -1.46 -2.04
C GLN A 208 -23.48 -0.37 -0.97
N VAL A 209 -22.66 0.68 -0.95
CA VAL A 209 -22.87 1.84 -0.04
C VAL A 209 -23.87 2.86 -0.58
N GLY A 210 -24.41 2.66 -1.80
CA GLY A 210 -25.45 3.50 -2.39
C GLY A 210 -24.98 4.85 -2.94
N ILE A 211 -23.67 5.01 -3.21
CA ILE A 211 -23.13 6.24 -3.84
C ILE A 211 -23.45 6.28 -5.33
N ILE A 212 -23.49 5.11 -5.98
CA ILE A 212 -23.90 4.93 -7.37
C ILE A 212 -24.88 3.76 -7.48
N LYS A 213 -25.61 3.70 -8.59
CA LYS A 213 -26.46 2.56 -8.96
C LYS A 213 -25.80 1.76 -10.08
N GLN A 214 -26.12 0.47 -10.18
CA GLN A 214 -25.71 -0.36 -11.32
C GLN A 214 -26.09 0.26 -12.67
N SER A 215 -27.23 0.95 -12.75
CA SER A 215 -27.70 1.65 -13.95
C SER A 215 -26.86 2.84 -14.37
N ASP A 216 -26.02 3.37 -13.47
CA ASP A 216 -25.18 4.54 -13.74
C ASP A 216 -23.89 4.14 -14.49
N VAL A 217 -23.53 2.85 -14.45
CA VAL A 217 -22.37 2.30 -15.15
C VAL A 217 -22.60 2.42 -16.66
N PRO A 218 -21.66 3.01 -17.43
CA PRO A 218 -21.77 3.11 -18.88
C PRO A 218 -22.04 1.76 -19.56
N LYS A 219 -23.06 1.72 -20.43
CA LYS A 219 -23.54 0.47 -21.05
C LYS A 219 -22.48 -0.25 -21.88
N ASP A 220 -21.58 0.50 -22.50
CA ASP A 220 -20.47 -0.05 -23.28
C ASP A 220 -19.44 -0.75 -22.40
N ILE A 221 -19.14 -0.19 -21.21
CA ILE A 221 -18.30 -0.85 -20.20
C ILE A 221 -18.97 -2.15 -19.74
N ALA A 222 -20.25 -2.09 -19.32
CA ALA A 222 -20.97 -3.26 -18.84
C ALA A 222 -21.08 -4.38 -19.90
N LYS A 223 -21.18 -4.00 -21.18
CA LYS A 223 -21.28 -4.94 -22.30
C LYS A 223 -19.95 -5.64 -22.62
N LYS A 224 -18.82 -4.92 -22.53
CA LYS A 224 -17.51 -5.45 -22.93
C LYS A 224 -16.66 -5.94 -21.76
N LEU A 225 -16.47 -5.12 -20.72
CA LEU A 225 -15.71 -5.50 -19.52
C LEU A 225 -16.54 -6.35 -18.55
N GLY A 226 -17.86 -6.17 -18.57
CA GLY A 226 -18.79 -6.89 -17.70
C GLY A 226 -19.43 -6.00 -16.63
N ASP A 227 -20.46 -6.55 -16.00
CA ASP A 227 -21.34 -5.90 -15.03
C ASP A 227 -21.03 -6.25 -13.57
N THR A 228 -20.07 -7.15 -13.33
CA THR A 228 -19.64 -7.59 -12.00
C THR A 228 -18.12 -7.52 -11.90
N ASN A 229 -17.61 -7.34 -10.69
CA ASN A 229 -16.18 -7.25 -10.42
C ASN A 229 -15.40 -8.46 -10.99
N SER A 230 -15.90 -9.69 -10.78
CA SER A 230 -15.27 -10.90 -11.32
C SER A 230 -15.17 -10.93 -12.84
N LYS A 231 -16.19 -10.43 -13.57
CA LYS A 231 -16.15 -10.35 -15.04
C LYS A 231 -15.13 -9.31 -15.50
N ILE A 232 -15.11 -8.14 -14.85
CA ILE A 232 -14.15 -7.06 -15.15
C ILE A 232 -12.71 -7.56 -14.96
N ILE A 233 -12.43 -8.19 -13.82
CA ILE A 233 -11.10 -8.78 -13.54
C ILE A 233 -10.73 -9.80 -14.62
N ASN A 234 -11.65 -10.72 -14.95
CA ASN A 234 -11.41 -11.75 -15.96
C ASN A 234 -11.09 -11.14 -17.33
N GLU A 235 -11.93 -10.23 -17.83
CA GLU A 235 -11.75 -9.63 -19.15
C GLU A 235 -10.41 -8.87 -19.24
N LEU A 236 -10.10 -8.05 -18.23
CA LEU A 236 -8.85 -7.29 -18.21
C LEU A 236 -7.62 -8.21 -18.11
N ALA A 237 -7.66 -9.25 -17.28
CA ALA A 237 -6.54 -10.18 -17.15
C ALA A 237 -6.33 -11.01 -18.42
N VAL A 238 -7.40 -11.49 -19.05
CA VAL A 238 -7.33 -12.25 -20.31
C VAL A 238 -6.82 -11.37 -21.44
N ASP A 239 -7.34 -10.15 -21.59
CA ASP A 239 -6.85 -9.21 -22.60
C ASP A 239 -5.36 -8.91 -22.44
N LEU A 240 -4.92 -8.65 -21.20
CA LEU A 240 -3.51 -8.39 -20.92
C LEU A 240 -2.61 -9.55 -21.34
N ILE A 241 -3.03 -10.80 -21.10
CA ILE A 241 -2.29 -12.01 -21.52
C ILE A 241 -2.28 -12.13 -23.04
N GLU A 242 -3.46 -12.06 -23.67
CA GLU A 242 -3.62 -12.27 -25.12
C GLU A 242 -2.92 -11.19 -25.94
N TYR A 243 -2.95 -9.94 -25.49
CA TYR A 243 -2.22 -8.85 -26.11
C TYR A 243 -0.70 -9.04 -25.95
N SER A 244 -0.24 -9.39 -24.75
CA SER A 244 1.19 -9.39 -24.42
C SER A 244 1.94 -10.62 -24.93
N LYS A 245 1.26 -11.76 -25.18
CA LYS A 245 1.92 -13.05 -25.48
C LYS A 245 2.97 -12.99 -26.60
N ASP A 246 2.69 -12.22 -27.66
CA ASP A 246 3.54 -12.05 -28.84
C ASP A 246 4.30 -10.70 -28.86
N LYS A 247 4.40 -10.02 -27.71
CA LYS A 247 5.02 -8.70 -27.56
C LYS A 247 6.27 -8.76 -26.69
N ASP A 248 7.05 -7.69 -26.74
CA ASP A 248 8.24 -7.50 -25.90
C ASP A 248 7.97 -6.65 -24.64
N HIS A 249 6.69 -6.40 -24.35
CA HIS A 249 6.17 -5.59 -23.25
C HIS A 249 4.83 -6.17 -22.76
N ILE A 250 4.41 -5.76 -21.56
CA ILE A 250 3.11 -6.10 -20.97
C ILE A 250 2.14 -4.96 -21.24
N GLY A 251 0.94 -5.22 -21.75
CA GLY A 251 -0.03 -4.17 -22.02
C GLY A 251 -1.42 -4.66 -22.38
N PHE A 252 -2.33 -3.71 -22.54
CA PHE A 252 -3.71 -3.93 -22.94
C PHE A 252 -3.91 -3.62 -24.44
N SER A 253 -4.89 -4.27 -25.06
CA SER A 253 -5.35 -3.89 -26.40
C SER A 253 -5.93 -2.47 -26.41
N ASP A 254 -5.95 -1.82 -27.58
CA ASP A 254 -6.46 -0.44 -27.71
C ASP A 254 -7.92 -0.33 -27.22
N GLU A 255 -8.77 -1.31 -27.59
CA GLU A 255 -10.18 -1.36 -27.21
C GLU A 255 -10.35 -1.47 -25.69
N VAL A 256 -9.64 -2.41 -25.06
CA VAL A 256 -9.75 -2.65 -23.61
C VAL A 256 -9.13 -1.51 -22.82
N TYR A 257 -8.01 -0.95 -23.28
CA TYR A 257 -7.38 0.21 -22.64
C TYR A 257 -8.29 1.44 -22.63
N GLU A 258 -8.99 1.72 -23.75
CA GLU A 258 -9.96 2.82 -23.83
C GLU A 258 -11.08 2.63 -22.80
N LEU A 259 -11.64 1.43 -22.72
CA LEU A 259 -12.73 1.10 -21.78
C LEU A 259 -12.27 1.12 -20.32
N MET A 260 -11.08 0.60 -20.03
CA MET A 260 -10.47 0.64 -18.70
C MET A 260 -10.27 2.09 -18.24
N THR A 261 -9.73 2.93 -19.12
CA THR A 261 -9.54 4.37 -18.84
C THR A 261 -10.88 5.08 -18.63
N LYS A 262 -11.92 4.70 -19.40
CA LYS A 262 -13.27 5.22 -19.22
C LYS A 262 -13.88 4.80 -17.89
N LEU A 263 -13.71 3.54 -17.48
CA LEU A 263 -14.14 3.04 -16.17
C LEU A 263 -13.42 3.75 -15.03
N LYS A 264 -12.10 3.92 -15.12
CA LYS A 264 -11.32 4.68 -14.14
C LYS A 264 -11.86 6.10 -14.00
N LYS A 265 -12.04 6.83 -15.10
CA LYS A 265 -12.61 8.19 -15.09
C LYS A 265 -14.01 8.23 -14.47
N PHE A 266 -14.84 7.21 -14.74
CA PHE A 266 -16.15 7.07 -14.12
C PHE A 266 -16.04 6.89 -12.60
N ASN A 267 -15.17 5.99 -12.13
CA ASN A 267 -14.95 5.78 -10.70
C ASN A 267 -14.48 7.07 -10.01
N TYR A 268 -13.47 7.77 -10.54
CA TYR A 268 -12.99 9.02 -9.95
C TYR A 268 -14.10 10.06 -9.84
N LYS A 269 -14.85 10.26 -10.92
CA LYS A 269 -15.92 11.26 -10.97
C LYS A 269 -17.05 10.97 -9.98
N ASN A 270 -17.49 9.72 -9.89
CA ASN A 270 -18.73 9.38 -9.18
C ASN A 270 -18.50 8.81 -7.78
N ILE A 271 -17.30 8.29 -7.48
CA ILE A 271 -16.96 7.66 -6.20
C ILE A 271 -16.00 8.57 -5.43
N TYR A 272 -14.80 8.79 -5.96
CA TYR A 272 -13.72 9.49 -5.24
C TYR A 272 -14.03 10.99 -5.04
N PHE A 273 -14.65 11.65 -6.02
CA PHE A 273 -15.09 13.04 -5.89
C PHE A 273 -16.49 13.20 -5.31
N HIS A 274 -17.10 12.12 -4.84
CA HIS A 274 -18.39 12.22 -4.16
C HIS A 274 -18.25 13.04 -2.86
N LYS A 275 -19.23 13.90 -2.58
CA LYS A 275 -19.20 14.84 -1.43
C LYS A 275 -18.95 14.13 -0.10
N THR A 276 -19.50 12.93 0.07
CA THR A 276 -19.27 12.09 1.26
C THR A 276 -17.80 11.79 1.45
N VAL A 277 -17.09 11.32 0.41
CA VAL A 277 -15.67 10.99 0.46
C VAL A 277 -14.82 12.24 0.72
N GLN A 278 -15.11 13.35 0.02
CA GLN A 278 -14.39 14.61 0.21
C GLN A 278 -14.54 15.20 1.62
N ASN A 279 -15.70 15.03 2.25
CA ASN A 279 -15.89 15.48 3.64
C ASN A 279 -15.00 14.70 4.59
N TYR A 280 -14.82 13.39 4.38
CA TYR A 280 -13.92 12.57 5.19
C TYR A 280 -12.45 13.00 5.04
N GLU A 281 -12.00 13.37 3.84
CA GLU A 281 -10.64 13.87 3.64
C GLU A 281 -10.32 15.07 4.53
N LYS A 282 -11.26 15.99 4.72
CA LYS A 282 -11.08 17.16 5.60
C LYS A 282 -10.88 16.77 7.06
N PHE A 283 -11.66 15.81 7.56
CA PHE A 283 -11.50 15.30 8.91
C PHE A 283 -10.15 14.59 9.07
N CYS A 284 -9.75 13.78 8.09
CA CYS A 284 -8.44 13.10 8.10
C CYS A 284 -7.29 14.09 8.21
N ASN A 285 -7.34 15.19 7.44
CA ASN A 285 -6.31 16.23 7.48
C ASN A 285 -6.15 16.82 8.88
N SER A 286 -7.25 17.21 9.53
CA SER A 286 -7.21 17.77 10.88
C SER A 286 -6.74 16.76 11.93
N MET A 287 -7.19 15.50 11.82
CA MET A 287 -6.81 14.43 12.75
C MET A 287 -5.31 14.11 12.70
N ILE A 288 -4.77 13.95 11.49
CA ILE A 288 -3.34 13.64 11.29
C ILE A 288 -2.47 14.82 11.73
N ALA A 289 -2.84 16.06 11.37
CA ALA A 289 -2.11 17.24 11.82
C ALA A 289 -2.04 17.31 13.36
N ARG A 290 -3.17 17.06 14.03
CA ARG A 290 -3.23 17.06 15.50
C ARG A 290 -2.34 15.98 16.13
N LEU A 291 -2.25 14.80 15.51
CA LEU A 291 -1.34 13.74 15.97
C LEU A 291 0.13 14.16 15.84
N PHE A 292 0.51 14.79 14.71
CA PHE A 292 1.87 15.28 14.55
C PHE A 292 2.22 16.33 15.60
N GLU A 293 1.39 17.37 15.76
CA GLU A 293 1.61 18.43 16.77
C GLU A 293 1.81 17.82 18.17
N HIS A 294 0.95 16.89 18.55
CA HIS A 294 1.01 16.22 19.84
C HIS A 294 2.30 15.40 20.03
N PHE A 295 2.72 14.62 19.02
CA PHE A 295 3.95 13.82 19.12
C PHE A 295 5.23 14.64 19.02
N GLU A 296 5.21 15.78 18.33
CA GLU A 296 6.31 16.75 18.33
C GLU A 296 6.51 17.31 19.73
N GLU A 297 5.46 17.85 20.36
CA GLU A 297 5.49 18.35 21.74
C GLU A 297 5.96 17.28 22.73
N LEU A 298 5.49 16.04 22.56
CA LEU A 298 5.86 14.92 23.43
C LEU A 298 7.35 14.57 23.33
N ILE A 299 7.93 14.56 22.13
CA ILE A 299 9.37 14.32 21.95
C ILE A 299 10.20 15.51 22.43
N GLU A 300 9.76 16.75 22.18
CA GLU A 300 10.46 17.94 22.70
C GLU A 300 10.55 17.92 24.23
N ARG A 301 9.49 17.47 24.91
CA ARG A 301 9.44 17.36 26.37
C ARG A 301 10.27 16.20 26.93
N ASN A 302 10.20 15.02 26.31
CA ASN A 302 10.75 13.79 26.89
C ASN A 302 12.10 13.37 26.29
N GLY A 303 12.42 13.80 25.07
CA GLY A 303 13.62 13.44 24.34
C GLY A 303 13.81 11.93 24.22
N ASN A 304 15.04 11.45 24.38
CA ASN A 304 15.36 10.01 24.39
C ASN A 304 15.17 9.36 25.78
N ASN A 305 14.56 10.05 26.76
CA ASN A 305 14.28 9.45 28.06
C ASN A 305 12.94 8.70 28.01
N TYR A 306 13.01 7.41 27.66
CA TYR A 306 11.83 6.57 27.46
C TYR A 306 11.03 6.30 28.75
N GLU A 307 11.64 6.40 29.94
CA GLU A 307 10.94 6.21 31.22
C GLU A 307 9.89 7.31 31.44
N LYS A 308 10.18 8.55 30.99
CA LYS A 308 9.20 9.65 31.05
C LYS A 308 7.94 9.36 30.25
N TYR A 309 8.04 8.62 29.15
CA TYR A 309 6.85 8.25 28.37
C TYR A 309 5.97 7.26 29.12
N ASP A 310 6.54 6.37 29.95
CA ASP A 310 5.77 5.41 30.75
C ASP A 310 4.94 6.09 31.85
N GLU A 311 5.39 7.25 32.31
CA GLU A 311 4.73 8.12 33.29
C GLU A 311 3.57 8.96 32.72
N GLU A 312 3.44 9.02 31.40
CA GLU A 312 2.40 9.82 30.73
C GLU A 312 0.98 9.37 31.09
N LEU A 313 0.02 10.29 30.98
CA LEU A 313 -1.38 9.99 31.32
C LEU A 313 -2.12 9.24 30.21
N LEU A 314 -1.73 9.45 28.95
CA LEU A 314 -2.40 8.86 27.80
C LEU A 314 -1.72 7.56 27.39
N ASN A 315 -2.52 6.57 27.00
CA ASN A 315 -1.97 5.29 26.56
C ASN A 315 -1.26 5.42 25.21
N ILE A 316 -1.69 6.38 24.38
CA ILE A 316 -1.03 6.68 23.10
C ILE A 316 0.40 7.19 23.30
N ASP A 317 0.66 7.99 24.34
CA ASP A 317 2.00 8.53 24.65
C ASP A 317 2.95 7.41 25.05
N LYS A 318 2.49 6.51 25.92
CA LYS A 318 3.21 5.29 26.32
C LYS A 318 3.52 4.40 25.13
N SER A 319 2.52 4.18 24.27
CA SER A 319 2.67 3.35 23.07
C SER A 319 3.70 3.94 22.12
N PHE A 320 3.70 5.26 21.95
CA PHE A 320 4.67 5.96 21.12
C PHE A 320 6.08 5.90 21.72
N GLY A 321 6.23 6.12 23.02
CA GLY A 321 7.51 5.96 23.73
C GLY A 321 8.08 4.55 23.60
N ALA A 322 7.24 3.52 23.79
CA ALA A 322 7.63 2.12 23.61
C ALA A 322 8.05 1.81 22.16
N TYR A 323 7.37 2.40 21.18
CA TYR A 323 7.77 2.32 19.78
C TYR A 323 9.14 2.95 19.53
N LEU A 324 9.35 4.21 19.97
CA LEU A 324 10.63 4.91 19.81
C LEU A 324 11.78 4.15 20.49
N LYS A 325 11.55 3.62 21.69
CA LYS A 325 12.50 2.76 22.41
C LYS A 325 12.87 1.52 21.60
N SER A 326 11.88 0.87 21.00
CA SER A 326 12.11 -0.34 20.19
C SER A 326 12.88 -0.05 18.90
N MET A 327 12.77 1.16 18.37
CA MET A 327 13.42 1.60 17.13
C MET A 327 14.71 2.40 17.37
N HIS A 328 15.13 2.58 18.62
CA HIS A 328 16.21 3.50 19.01
C HIS A 328 17.49 3.27 18.20
N ASN A 329 17.99 2.04 18.19
CA ASN A 329 19.25 1.69 17.50
C ASN A 329 19.20 2.03 16.01
N PHE A 330 18.09 1.72 15.35
CA PHE A 330 17.88 2.02 13.93
C PHE A 330 17.82 3.52 13.67
N TYR A 331 17.06 4.27 14.48
CA TYR A 331 16.93 5.71 14.29
C TYR A 331 18.22 6.49 14.56
N GLU A 332 19.05 6.03 15.51
CA GLU A 332 20.37 6.60 15.76
C GLU A 332 21.33 6.27 14.61
N SER A 333 21.35 5.01 14.12
CA SER A 333 22.24 4.63 13.01
C SER A 333 21.94 5.38 11.72
N GLU A 334 20.66 5.61 11.43
CA GLU A 334 20.21 6.33 10.22
C GLU A 334 20.16 7.85 10.40
N ASN A 335 20.52 8.38 11.58
CA ASN A 335 20.36 9.81 11.94
C ASN A 335 18.96 10.35 11.57
N THR A 336 17.93 9.60 11.92
CA THR A 336 16.56 9.87 11.47
C THR A 336 16.01 11.13 12.14
N SER A 337 15.48 12.07 11.36
CA SER A 337 14.90 13.31 11.88
C SER A 337 13.65 13.06 12.72
N LEU A 338 13.37 13.97 13.66
CA LEU A 338 12.15 13.94 14.50
C LEU A 338 10.88 13.68 13.68
N LEU A 339 10.72 14.49 12.63
CA LEU A 339 9.53 14.45 11.77
C LEU A 339 9.38 13.11 11.05
N HIS A 340 10.49 12.48 10.62
CA HIS A 340 10.47 11.13 10.05
C HIS A 340 10.05 10.08 11.08
N LYS A 341 10.58 10.11 12.32
CA LYS A 341 10.19 9.16 13.37
C LYS A 341 8.69 9.19 13.64
N ILE A 342 8.10 10.39 13.66
CA ILE A 342 6.64 10.58 13.83
C ILE A 342 5.88 10.07 12.61
N THR A 343 6.39 10.34 11.40
CA THR A 343 5.79 9.87 10.14
C THR A 343 5.75 8.34 10.06
N ASP A 344 6.84 7.66 10.44
CA ASP A 344 6.93 6.20 10.47
C ASP A 344 5.89 5.61 11.46
N TYR A 345 5.68 6.28 12.60
CA TYR A 345 4.68 5.85 13.58
C TYR A 345 3.24 6.05 13.10
N ILE A 346 2.91 7.26 12.61
CA ILE A 346 1.55 7.62 12.16
C ILE A 346 1.16 6.79 10.93
N SER A 347 2.02 6.69 9.92
CA SER A 347 1.73 5.89 8.72
C SER A 347 1.51 4.41 9.04
N GLY A 348 2.21 3.90 10.06
CA GLY A 348 2.09 2.54 10.57
C GLY A 348 0.81 2.24 11.36
N MET A 349 -0.02 3.24 11.70
CA MET A 349 -1.28 3.05 12.43
C MET A 349 -2.36 2.39 11.57
N THR A 350 -3.28 1.64 12.21
CA THR A 350 -4.55 1.24 11.59
C THR A 350 -5.57 2.37 11.74
N ASP A 351 -6.67 2.32 11.00
CA ASP A 351 -7.66 3.41 11.02
C ASP A 351 -8.29 3.58 12.40
N ASN A 352 -8.72 2.48 13.01
CA ASN A 352 -9.30 2.49 14.35
C ASN A 352 -8.30 2.92 15.42
N TYR A 353 -7.03 2.51 15.29
CA TYR A 353 -5.98 2.94 16.23
C TYR A 353 -5.70 4.44 16.09
N CYS A 354 -5.69 4.97 14.86
CA CYS A 354 -5.56 6.40 14.60
C CYS A 354 -6.75 7.20 15.17
N LEU A 355 -7.98 6.70 15.01
CA LEU A 355 -9.18 7.33 15.59
C LEU A 355 -9.13 7.34 17.13
N ASP A 356 -8.76 6.22 17.75
CA ASP A 356 -8.60 6.14 19.21
C ASP A 356 -7.49 7.06 19.72
N ALA A 357 -6.35 7.13 19.01
CA ALA A 357 -5.26 8.04 19.33
C ALA A 357 -5.73 9.50 19.33
N VAL A 358 -6.44 9.93 18.28
CA VAL A 358 -7.00 11.29 18.18
C VAL A 358 -8.01 11.55 19.29
N HIS A 359 -8.88 10.58 19.59
CA HIS A 359 -9.85 10.68 20.67
C HIS A 359 -9.15 10.90 22.03
N GLN A 360 -8.09 10.14 22.32
CA GLN A 360 -7.33 10.28 23.57
C GLN A 360 -6.70 11.68 23.75
N ILE A 361 -6.21 12.31 22.68
CA ILE A 361 -5.51 13.61 22.75
C ILE A 361 -6.45 14.81 22.61
N SER A 362 -7.69 14.60 22.13
CA SER A 362 -8.63 15.69 21.83
C SER A 362 -9.79 15.76 22.80
N ILE A 363 -10.17 14.64 23.44
CA ILE A 363 -11.34 14.56 24.31
C ILE A 363 -10.89 14.31 25.75
N PRO A 364 -11.13 15.26 26.68
CA PRO A 364 -10.74 15.08 28.07
C PRO A 364 -11.54 13.93 28.70
N LYS A 365 -10.87 13.11 29.51
CA LYS A 365 -11.54 12.05 30.26
C LYS A 365 -12.51 12.67 31.27
N PRO A 366 -13.77 12.19 31.37
CA PRO A 366 -14.70 12.65 32.38
C PRO A 366 -14.11 12.49 33.79
N ILE A 367 -14.21 13.54 34.61
CA ILE A 367 -13.80 13.49 36.01
C ILE A 367 -14.74 12.53 36.73
N LYS A 368 -14.21 11.42 37.27
CA LYS A 368 -14.99 10.48 38.07
C LYS A 368 -15.43 11.18 39.36
N VAL A 369 -16.70 11.52 39.46
CA VAL A 369 -17.30 11.99 40.71
C VAL A 369 -17.32 10.81 41.68
N ARG A 370 -16.69 10.93 42.85
CA ARG A 370 -16.84 9.93 43.93
C ARG A 370 -18.33 9.85 44.24
N LYS A 371 -18.91 8.64 44.20
CA LYS A 371 -20.30 8.41 44.64
C LYS A 371 -20.46 9.10 45.99
N GLN A 372 -21.33 10.12 46.06
CA GLN A 372 -21.83 10.61 47.34
C GLN A 372 -22.61 9.45 47.93
N ILE A 373 -22.18 8.98 49.10
CA ILE A 373 -22.83 7.92 49.88
C ILE A 373 -24.18 8.45 50.37
#